data_AF-A0A162FVV7-F1
#
_entry.id   AF-A0A162FVV7-F1
#
_cell.length_a   1.000
_cell.length_b   1.000
_cell.length_c   1.000
_cell.angle_alpha   90.00
_cell.angle_beta   90.00
_cell.angle_gamma   90.00
#
_symmetry.space_group_name_H-M   'P 1'
#
loop_
_entity.id
_entity.type
_entity.pdbx_description
1 polymer ?
#
loop_
_entity_poly.entity_id
_entity_poly.type
_entity_poly.pdbx_seq_one_letter_code
_entity_poly.pdbx_strand_id
1 'polypeptide(L)'
;MTNAPLLADPFAALDIGEYGADVCVHRDDISTEFPNEILELIRVQVDEDRDLRRVDSGQFVRNVVYADSDDRHSVIKQMLADVPSDATDDNLYVSALLRDVIPPAFVRLDDPDDENVVTKVMRLETDVNKIKLLVSLGRVAQQDDFTAEDLDSMEGALDTLNELDDTENIDQYIEAKLL
;
A
#
# COMPACT_ATOMS: atom_id res chain seq x y z
N MET A 1 -5.28 17.65 21.39
CA MET A 1 -6.08 17.05 20.31
C MET A 1 -5.08 16.47 19.34
N THR A 2 -4.94 15.15 19.32
CA THR A 2 -4.22 14.47 18.25
C THR A 2 -5.10 14.61 17.01
N ASN A 3 -4.69 15.42 16.03
CA ASN A 3 -5.33 15.38 14.71
C ASN A 3 -5.16 13.94 14.22
N ALA A 4 -6.28 13.24 13.97
CA ALA A 4 -6.21 11.99 13.23
C ALA A 4 -5.57 12.31 11.87
N PRO A 5 -4.60 11.51 11.40
CA PRO A 5 -4.05 11.70 10.08
C PRO A 5 -5.17 11.62 9.06
N LEU A 6 -5.07 12.43 8.02
CA LEU A 6 -6.04 12.46 6.95
C LEU A 6 -5.96 11.12 6.20
N LEU A 7 -7.08 10.57 5.77
CA LEU A 7 -7.09 9.40 4.92
C LEU A 7 -7.06 9.87 3.47
N ALA A 8 -6.12 9.34 2.69
CA ALA A 8 -6.05 9.51 1.26
C ALA A 8 -5.71 8.16 0.62
N ASP A 9 -6.35 7.86 -0.50
CA ASP A 9 -6.04 6.68 -1.31
C ASP A 9 -4.87 7.00 -2.24
N PRO A 10 -3.70 6.34 -2.11
CA PRO A 10 -2.55 6.64 -2.95
C PRO A 10 -2.81 6.36 -4.44
N PHE A 11 -3.80 5.53 -4.77
CA PHE A 11 -4.21 5.24 -6.14
C PHE A 11 -5.04 6.35 -6.79
N ALA A 12 -5.55 7.33 -6.02
CA ALA A 12 -6.33 8.44 -6.57
C ALA A 12 -5.54 9.30 -7.56
N ALA A 13 -4.20 9.32 -7.43
CA ALA A 13 -3.29 10.05 -8.32
C ALA A 13 -2.82 9.26 -9.54
N LEU A 14 -3.16 7.96 -9.64
CA LEU A 14 -2.87 7.15 -10.81
C LEU A 14 -3.91 7.39 -11.90
N ASP A 15 -3.50 7.36 -13.16
CA ASP A 15 -4.40 7.47 -14.32
C ASP A 15 -5.03 6.12 -14.70
N ILE A 16 -6.10 6.15 -15.49
CA ILE A 16 -6.72 4.94 -16.05
C ILE A 16 -5.68 4.18 -16.89
N GLY A 17 -5.58 2.88 -16.67
CA GLY A 17 -4.62 1.99 -17.30
C GLY A 17 -3.27 1.90 -16.59
N GLU A 18 -2.97 2.78 -15.63
CA GLU A 18 -1.73 2.69 -14.84
C GLU A 18 -1.74 1.48 -13.89
N TYR A 19 -0.55 0.95 -13.64
CA TYR A 19 -0.33 -0.19 -12.76
C TYR A 19 0.10 0.27 -11.37
N GLY A 20 -0.21 -0.60 -10.39
CA GLY A 20 0.32 -0.44 -9.05
C GLY A 20 0.31 -1.72 -8.23
N ALA A 21 0.85 -1.63 -7.03
CA ALA A 21 0.85 -2.67 -6.03
C ALA A 21 0.15 -2.18 -4.77
N ASP A 22 -0.98 -2.79 -4.43
CA ASP A 22 -1.72 -2.48 -3.20
C ASP A 22 -1.39 -3.52 -2.12
N VAL A 23 -1.44 -3.08 -0.86
CA VAL A 23 -1.42 -3.98 0.29
C VAL A 23 -2.84 -4.01 0.84
N CYS A 24 -3.48 -5.15 0.70
CA CYS A 24 -4.89 -5.33 0.96
C CYS A 24 -5.12 -6.23 2.17
N VAL A 25 -6.29 -6.09 2.77
CA VAL A 25 -6.87 -7.10 3.67
C VAL A 25 -8.26 -7.47 3.17
N HIS A 26 -8.64 -8.72 3.34
CA HIS A 26 -9.98 -9.16 2.98
C HIS A 26 -11.04 -8.38 3.81
N ARG A 27 -12.20 -8.08 3.22
CA ARG A 27 -13.23 -7.25 3.86
C ARG A 27 -13.70 -7.76 5.24
N ASP A 28 -13.62 -9.07 5.45
CA ASP A 28 -14.07 -9.71 6.69
C ASP A 28 -13.01 -9.67 7.80
N ASP A 29 -11.75 -9.35 7.45
CA ASP A 29 -10.59 -9.31 8.35
C ASP A 29 -10.18 -7.88 8.73
N ILE A 30 -11.04 -6.89 8.45
CA ILE A 30 -10.76 -5.49 8.73
C ILE A 30 -10.58 -5.27 10.24
N SER A 31 -9.35 -4.96 10.63
CA SER A 31 -8.96 -4.66 12.01
C SER A 31 -8.34 -3.26 12.14
N THR A 32 -8.15 -2.80 13.38
CA THR A 32 -7.49 -1.52 13.67
C THR A 32 -5.99 -1.57 13.39
N GLU A 33 -5.36 -2.69 13.75
CA GLU A 33 -3.94 -2.97 13.61
C GLU A 33 -3.84 -4.11 12.60
N PHE A 34 -3.40 -3.84 11.37
CA PHE A 34 -3.24 -4.87 10.35
C PHE A 34 -1.93 -5.63 10.62
N PRO A 35 -1.96 -6.85 11.19
CA PRO A 35 -0.75 -7.64 11.40
C PRO A 35 -0.26 -8.22 10.06
N ASN A 36 1.01 -8.62 9.97
CA ASN A 36 1.63 -9.00 8.70
C ASN A 36 0.96 -10.21 8.03
N GLU A 37 0.37 -11.11 8.82
CA GLU A 37 -0.19 -12.40 8.37
C GLU A 37 -1.50 -12.28 7.59
N ILE A 38 -2.20 -11.15 7.71
CA ILE A 38 -3.45 -10.90 6.99
C ILE A 38 -3.26 -9.96 5.78
N LEU A 39 -2.03 -9.48 5.57
CA LEU A 39 -1.72 -8.58 4.47
C LEU A 39 -1.53 -9.39 3.18
N GLU A 40 -2.23 -8.96 2.14
CA GLU A 40 -2.06 -9.49 0.79
C GLU A 40 -1.49 -8.42 -0.11
N LEU A 41 -0.33 -8.70 -0.73
CA LEU A 41 0.20 -7.88 -1.81
C LEU A 41 -0.56 -8.25 -3.10
N ILE A 42 -1.26 -7.27 -3.69
CA ILE A 42 -2.03 -7.46 -4.91
C ILE A 42 -1.52 -6.50 -5.98
N ARG A 43 -1.04 -7.04 -7.11
CA ARG A 43 -0.71 -6.26 -8.30
C ARG A 43 -2.00 -5.91 -9.05
N VAL A 44 -2.22 -4.62 -9.29
CA VAL A 44 -3.47 -4.09 -9.82
C VAL A 44 -3.25 -3.13 -10.99
N GLN A 45 -4.30 -2.95 -11.79
CA GLN A 45 -4.44 -1.91 -12.79
C GLN A 45 -5.68 -1.07 -12.46
N VAL A 46 -5.60 0.25 -12.68
CA VAL A 46 -6.77 1.14 -12.61
C VAL A 46 -7.59 0.98 -13.90
N ASP A 47 -8.84 0.56 -13.81
CA ASP A 47 -9.71 0.38 -14.97
C ASP A 47 -10.46 1.67 -15.37
N GLU A 48 -11.32 1.57 -16.39
CA GLU A 48 -12.09 2.70 -16.94
C GLU A 48 -13.10 3.28 -15.95
N ASP A 49 -13.59 2.48 -15.00
CA ASP A 49 -14.56 2.87 -13.97
C ASP A 49 -13.89 3.35 -12.68
N ARG A 50 -12.54 3.39 -12.65
CA ARG A 50 -11.70 3.70 -11.49
C ARG A 50 -11.76 2.61 -10.41
N ASP A 51 -11.95 1.37 -10.84
CA ASP A 51 -11.76 0.19 -10.00
C ASP A 51 -10.32 -0.28 -10.09
N LEU A 52 -9.82 -0.86 -9.00
CA LEU A 52 -8.59 -1.62 -9.01
C LEU A 52 -8.91 -3.07 -9.39
N ARG A 53 -8.32 -3.54 -10.49
CA ARG A 53 -8.45 -4.91 -10.97
C ARG A 53 -7.13 -5.63 -10.88
N ARG A 54 -7.14 -6.90 -10.46
CA ARG A 54 -5.94 -7.75 -10.44
C ARG A 54 -5.36 -7.84 -11.85
N VAL A 55 -4.05 -7.63 -11.99
CA VAL A 55 -3.36 -7.70 -13.29
C VAL A 55 -3.49 -9.07 -13.94
N ASP A 56 -3.39 -10.14 -13.15
CA ASP A 56 -3.32 -11.52 -13.65
C ASP A 56 -4.65 -12.08 -14.17
N SER A 57 -5.76 -11.56 -13.66
CA SER A 57 -7.09 -12.16 -13.80
C SER A 57 -8.17 -11.17 -14.20
N GLY A 58 -7.92 -9.86 -14.09
CA GLY A 58 -8.91 -8.81 -14.32
C GLY A 58 -10.02 -8.76 -13.26
N GLN A 59 -9.90 -9.53 -12.17
CA GLN A 59 -10.89 -9.57 -11.10
C GLN A 59 -10.87 -8.26 -10.32
N PHE A 60 -12.07 -7.77 -9.99
CA PHE A 60 -12.26 -6.62 -9.12
C PHE A 60 -11.61 -6.85 -7.74
N VAL A 61 -11.00 -5.80 -7.18
CA VAL A 61 -10.40 -5.78 -5.84
C VAL A 61 -11.14 -4.80 -4.95
N ARG A 62 -11.19 -3.53 -5.38
CA ARG A 62 -11.85 -2.41 -4.69
C ARG A 62 -11.95 -1.20 -5.61
N ASN A 63 -12.78 -0.22 -5.25
CA ASN A 63 -12.81 1.08 -5.91
C ASN A 63 -11.64 1.97 -5.45
N VAL A 64 -11.18 2.86 -6.32
CA VAL A 64 -10.31 3.99 -5.95
C VAL A 64 -11.17 5.09 -5.30
N VAL A 65 -10.72 5.64 -4.16
CA VAL A 65 -11.50 6.64 -3.40
C VAL A 65 -10.78 7.98 -3.31
N TYR A 66 -11.43 9.05 -3.77
CA TYR A 66 -10.91 10.43 -3.69
C TYR A 66 -11.18 11.14 -2.37
N ALA A 67 -11.42 10.40 -1.30
CA ALA A 67 -11.80 10.99 -0.02
C ALA A 67 -10.60 11.67 0.64
N ASP A 68 -10.85 12.90 1.09
CA ASP A 68 -10.05 13.64 2.07
C ASP A 68 -10.91 13.64 3.35
N SER A 69 -10.76 12.59 4.17
CA SER A 69 -11.63 12.34 5.33
C SER A 69 -10.84 11.75 6.49
N ASP A 70 -11.24 12.09 7.72
CA ASP A 70 -10.76 11.43 8.94
C ASP A 70 -11.64 10.24 9.37
N ASP A 71 -12.76 9.98 8.67
CA ASP A 71 -13.67 8.88 8.94
C ASP A 71 -13.33 7.63 8.11
N ARG A 72 -12.52 6.76 8.71
CA ARG A 72 -12.13 5.48 8.12
C ARG A 72 -13.32 4.61 7.71
N HIS A 73 -14.42 4.62 8.46
CA HIS A 73 -15.57 3.79 8.12
C HIS A 73 -16.25 4.26 6.84
N SER A 74 -16.38 5.58 6.67
CA SER A 74 -16.91 6.18 5.44
C SER A 74 -16.06 5.86 4.23
N VAL A 75 -14.73 5.96 4.33
CA VAL A 75 -13.83 5.66 3.20
C VAL A 75 -13.85 4.18 2.84
N ILE A 76 -13.82 3.28 3.83
CA ILE A 76 -13.96 1.83 3.59
C ILE A 76 -15.27 1.51 2.89
N LYS A 77 -16.37 2.14 3.29
CA LYS A 77 -17.67 1.93 2.64
C LYS A 77 -17.64 2.37 1.16
N GLN A 78 -16.90 3.42 0.83
CA GLN A 78 -16.75 3.88 -0.56
C GLN A 78 -15.89 2.92 -1.41
N MET A 79 -14.85 2.30 -0.83
CA MET A 79 -14.04 1.29 -1.52
C MET A 79 -14.84 0.05 -1.94
N LEU A 80 -15.93 -0.24 -1.22
CA LEU A 80 -16.80 -1.39 -1.43
C LEU A 80 -18.22 -0.98 -1.89
N ALA A 81 -18.38 0.25 -2.37
CA ALA A 81 -19.63 0.71 -2.96
C ALA A 81 -19.74 0.23 -4.41
N ASP A 82 -20.95 0.19 -4.96
CA ASP A 82 -21.17 0.01 -6.41
C ASP A 82 -20.39 -1.16 -7.07
N VAL A 83 -20.15 -2.23 -6.29
CA VAL A 83 -19.33 -3.39 -6.69
C VAL A 83 -19.83 -3.97 -8.03
N PRO A 84 -18.95 -4.13 -9.04
CA PRO A 84 -19.30 -4.67 -10.34
C PRO A 84 -19.94 -6.07 -10.28
N SER A 85 -20.82 -6.38 -11.22
CA SER A 85 -21.56 -7.66 -11.24
C SER A 85 -20.68 -8.90 -11.47
N ASP A 86 -19.49 -8.71 -12.01
CA ASP A 86 -18.46 -9.73 -12.24
C ASP A 86 -17.56 -9.95 -11.03
N ALA A 87 -17.67 -9.12 -9.98
CA ALA A 87 -16.95 -9.32 -8.73
C ALA A 87 -17.48 -10.53 -7.96
N THR A 88 -16.59 -11.19 -7.23
CA THR A 88 -16.92 -12.30 -6.32
C THR A 88 -16.70 -11.85 -4.89
N ASP A 89 -17.54 -12.29 -3.96
CA ASP A 89 -17.41 -11.94 -2.53
C ASP A 89 -16.02 -12.27 -1.97
N ASP A 90 -15.39 -13.35 -2.44
CA ASP A 90 -14.04 -13.79 -2.04
C ASP A 90 -12.92 -12.82 -2.48
N ASN A 91 -13.24 -11.82 -3.32
CA ASN A 91 -12.28 -10.89 -3.89
C ASN A 91 -12.54 -9.43 -3.48
N LEU A 92 -13.26 -9.22 -2.38
CA LEU A 92 -13.53 -7.88 -1.87
C LEU A 92 -12.51 -7.51 -0.80
N TYR A 93 -11.66 -6.56 -1.15
CA TYR A 93 -10.55 -6.14 -0.32
C TYR A 93 -10.66 -4.67 0.06
N VAL A 94 -9.94 -4.28 1.12
CA VAL A 94 -9.70 -2.87 1.44
C VAL A 94 -8.21 -2.62 1.54
N SER A 95 -7.77 -1.43 1.13
CA SER A 95 -6.36 -1.08 1.22
C SER A 95 -5.95 -0.83 2.67
N ALA A 96 -4.86 -1.47 3.07
CA ALA A 96 -4.14 -1.18 4.30
C ALA A 96 -3.30 0.11 4.19
N LEU A 97 -3.14 0.65 2.97
CA LEU A 97 -2.34 1.82 2.65
C LEU A 97 -3.12 3.14 2.69
N LEU A 98 -4.41 3.12 3.03
CA LEU A 98 -5.26 4.31 3.10
C LEU A 98 -4.80 5.27 4.22
N ARG A 99 -3.81 6.11 3.92
CA ARG A 99 -3.20 7.10 4.82
C ARG A 99 -2.55 8.19 3.97
N ASP A 100 -2.74 9.45 4.34
CA ASP A 100 -2.12 10.62 3.70
C ASP A 100 -0.59 10.58 3.59
N VAL A 101 0.07 9.90 4.54
CA VAL A 101 1.53 9.74 4.55
C VAL A 101 2.07 8.80 3.49
N ILE A 102 1.25 7.96 2.86
CA ILE A 102 1.72 7.03 1.82
C ILE A 102 1.65 7.74 0.47
N PRO A 103 2.80 8.06 -0.17
CA PRO A 103 2.79 8.78 -1.45
C PRO A 103 2.36 7.85 -2.60
N PRO A 104 1.75 8.38 -3.67
CA PRO A 104 1.43 7.59 -4.87
C PRO A 104 2.63 6.87 -5.49
N ALA A 105 3.83 7.45 -5.37
CA ALA A 105 5.07 6.85 -5.87
C ALA A 105 5.39 5.48 -5.21
N PHE A 106 4.91 5.22 -3.99
CA PHE A 106 5.15 3.94 -3.33
C PHE A 106 4.29 2.80 -3.90
N VAL A 107 3.15 3.13 -4.51
CA VAL A 107 2.22 2.13 -5.05
C VAL A 107 2.31 1.99 -6.56
N ARG A 108 2.78 3.03 -7.29
CA ARG A 108 2.90 3.02 -8.75
C ARG A 108 3.90 1.97 -9.23
N LEU A 109 3.58 1.34 -10.35
CA LEU A 109 4.47 0.46 -11.10
C LEU A 109 4.54 0.95 -12.55
N ASP A 110 5.73 0.92 -13.15
CA ASP A 110 5.90 1.26 -14.58
C ASP A 110 5.43 0.09 -15.46
N ASP A 111 5.79 -1.14 -15.10
CA ASP A 111 5.28 -2.38 -15.69
C ASP A 111 4.65 -3.33 -14.63
N PRO A 112 3.77 -4.26 -15.04
CA PRO A 112 3.02 -5.08 -14.09
C PRO A 112 3.89 -5.98 -13.20
N ASP A 113 5.09 -6.34 -13.64
CA ASP A 113 6.03 -7.21 -12.92
C ASP A 113 7.12 -6.43 -12.14
N ASP A 114 7.13 -5.10 -12.24
CA ASP A 114 8.16 -4.28 -11.61
C ASP A 114 8.09 -4.30 -10.07
N GLU A 115 9.12 -3.75 -9.44
CA GLU A 115 9.18 -3.57 -8.00
C GLU A 115 9.13 -2.09 -7.64
N ASN A 116 8.58 -1.82 -6.45
CA ASN A 116 8.56 -0.51 -5.83
C ASN A 116 8.73 -0.66 -4.31
N VAL A 117 8.65 0.44 -3.57
CA VAL A 117 8.71 0.43 -2.10
C VAL A 117 7.73 -0.57 -1.47
N VAL A 118 6.46 -0.61 -1.93
CA VAL A 118 5.45 -1.52 -1.38
C VAL A 118 5.82 -2.98 -1.62
N THR A 119 6.18 -3.36 -2.85
CA THR A 119 6.54 -4.76 -3.14
C THR A 119 7.79 -5.18 -2.36
N LYS A 120 8.79 -4.29 -2.25
CA LYS A 120 10.04 -4.56 -1.55
C LYS A 120 9.82 -4.72 -0.03
N VAL A 121 9.00 -3.88 0.60
CA VAL A 121 8.63 -4.04 2.02
C VAL A 121 7.83 -5.32 2.24
N MET A 122 6.91 -5.65 1.33
CA MET A 122 6.11 -6.86 1.44
C MET A 122 6.96 -8.14 1.28
N ARG A 123 8.11 -8.07 0.61
CA ARG A 123 9.07 -9.18 0.48
C ARG A 123 9.96 -9.39 1.72
N LEU A 124 10.16 -8.37 2.56
CA LEU A 124 11.03 -8.49 3.74
C LEU A 124 10.59 -9.63 4.67
N GLU A 125 11.51 -10.52 5.02
CA GLU A 125 11.31 -11.52 6.06
C GLU A 125 11.58 -10.86 7.42
N THR A 126 10.52 -10.33 8.06
CA THR A 126 10.61 -9.53 9.30
C THR A 126 9.35 -9.69 10.14
N ASP A 127 9.52 -9.67 11.47
CA ASP A 127 8.40 -9.62 12.42
C ASP A 127 7.91 -8.18 12.65
N VAL A 128 8.64 -7.17 12.16
CA VAL A 128 8.24 -5.78 12.23
C VAL A 128 6.98 -5.54 11.40
N ASN A 129 6.03 -4.79 11.96
CA ASN A 129 4.78 -4.48 11.26
C ASN A 129 5.05 -3.67 9.96
N LYS A 130 4.75 -4.28 8.82
CA LYS A 130 5.03 -3.73 7.48
C LYS A 130 4.28 -2.44 7.20
N ILE A 131 3.06 -2.29 7.71
CA ILE A 131 2.28 -1.05 7.55
C ILE A 131 2.90 0.10 8.36
N LYS A 132 3.42 -0.17 9.56
CA LYS A 132 4.16 0.84 10.34
C LYS A 132 5.44 1.26 9.63
N LEU A 133 6.16 0.31 9.03
CA LEU A 133 7.34 0.59 8.23
C LEU A 133 7.00 1.49 7.03
N LEU A 134 6.00 1.13 6.23
CA LEU A 134 5.55 1.93 5.09
C LEU A 134 5.13 3.35 5.49
N VAL A 135 4.44 3.49 6.63
CA VAL A 135 4.08 4.79 7.20
C VAL A 135 5.29 5.62 7.57
N SER A 136 6.31 5.00 8.15
CA SER A 136 7.53 5.70 8.53
C SER A 136 8.31 6.16 7.30
N LEU A 137 8.47 5.28 6.31
CA LEU A 137 9.06 5.62 5.01
C LEU A 137 8.28 6.74 4.31
N GLY A 138 6.95 6.69 4.34
CA GLY A 138 6.08 7.72 3.78
C GLY A 138 6.26 9.09 4.44
N ARG A 139 6.46 9.13 5.76
CA ARG A 139 6.79 10.37 6.48
C ARG A 139 8.15 10.95 6.10
N VAL A 140 9.13 10.11 5.78
CA VAL A 140 10.41 10.56 5.22
C VAL A 140 10.18 11.16 3.84
N ALA A 141 9.35 10.51 3.01
CA ALA A 141 9.01 10.97 1.66
C ALA A 141 8.20 12.29 1.60
N GLN A 142 7.64 12.74 2.73
CA GLN A 142 6.93 14.02 2.83
C GLN A 142 7.83 15.21 3.18
N GLN A 143 9.14 15.03 3.36
CA GLN A 143 10.06 16.14 3.63
C GLN A 143 10.20 17.04 2.39
N ASP A 144 10.36 18.36 2.61
CA ASP A 144 10.28 19.41 1.58
C ASP A 144 11.35 19.29 0.45
N ASP A 145 12.30 18.39 0.57
CA ASP A 145 13.40 18.13 -0.35
C ASP A 145 13.45 16.69 -0.88
N PHE A 146 12.44 15.84 -0.62
CA PHE A 146 12.43 14.47 -1.11
C PHE A 146 12.35 14.40 -2.64
N THR A 147 13.33 13.73 -3.24
CA THR A 147 13.50 13.62 -4.69
C THR A 147 13.31 12.19 -5.20
N ALA A 148 13.32 12.04 -6.52
CA ALA A 148 13.40 10.71 -7.15
C ALA A 148 14.69 9.96 -6.76
N GLU A 149 15.82 10.67 -6.57
CA GLU A 149 17.09 10.05 -6.14
C GLU A 149 16.98 9.52 -4.69
N ASP A 150 16.22 10.20 -3.83
CA ASP A 150 15.93 9.73 -2.48
C ASP A 150 15.02 8.50 -2.47
N LEU A 151 14.04 8.45 -3.40
CA LEU A 151 13.21 7.28 -3.61
C LEU A 151 14.04 6.09 -4.08
N ASP A 152 14.87 6.27 -5.11
CA ASP A 152 15.78 5.23 -5.62
C ASP A 152 16.72 4.72 -4.52
N SER A 153 17.23 5.64 -3.69
CA SER A 153 18.08 5.30 -2.53
C SER A 153 17.32 4.50 -1.47
N MET A 154 16.06 4.84 -1.21
CA MET A 154 15.18 4.12 -0.29
C MET A 154 14.92 2.70 -0.81
N GLU A 155 14.62 2.55 -2.09
CA GLU A 155 14.42 1.24 -2.70
C GLU A 155 15.69 0.38 -2.67
N GLY A 156 16.85 0.96 -2.97
CA GLY A 156 18.13 0.26 -2.85
C GLY A 156 18.48 -0.17 -1.43
N ALA A 157 18.08 0.62 -0.41
CA ALA A 157 18.22 0.24 0.99
C ALA A 157 17.32 -0.96 1.34
N LEU A 158 16.09 -1.00 0.81
CA LEU A 158 15.18 -2.13 1.00
C LEU A 158 15.67 -3.39 0.27
N ASP A 159 16.31 -3.26 -0.89
CA ASP A 159 16.96 -4.39 -1.56
C ASP A 159 18.10 -4.94 -0.71
N THR A 160 18.94 -4.06 -0.16
CA THR A 160 20.02 -4.48 0.76
C THR A 160 19.47 -5.23 1.97
N LEU A 161 18.33 -4.80 2.54
CA LEU A 161 17.70 -5.51 3.65
C LEU A 161 17.14 -6.88 3.24
N ASN A 162 16.59 -7.00 2.03
CA ASN A 162 16.09 -8.28 1.51
C ASN A 162 17.22 -9.29 1.22
N GLU A 163 18.46 -8.83 1.04
CA GLU A 163 19.63 -9.69 0.83
C GLU A 163 20.26 -10.19 2.15
N LEU A 164 19.81 -9.69 3.31
CA LEU A 164 20.31 -10.15 4.60
C LEU A 164 19.64 -11.47 4.98
N ASP A 165 20.44 -12.53 5.16
CA ASP A 165 19.94 -13.86 5.54
C ASP A 165 19.54 -13.98 7.04
N ASP A 166 19.67 -12.92 7.83
CA ASP A 166 19.45 -12.95 9.30
C ASP A 166 18.31 -12.00 9.71
N THR A 167 17.13 -12.59 9.91
CA THR A 167 15.90 -11.92 10.35
C THR A 167 16.10 -11.08 11.61
N GLU A 168 16.89 -11.54 12.58
CA GLU A 168 17.11 -10.80 13.83
C GLU A 168 17.87 -9.48 13.59
N ASN A 169 18.82 -9.49 12.65
CA ASN A 169 19.54 -8.28 12.26
C ASN A 169 18.66 -7.32 11.44
N ILE A 170 17.75 -7.85 10.61
CA ILE A 170 16.77 -7.04 9.87
C ILE A 170 15.84 -6.33 10.84
N ASP A 171 15.24 -7.05 11.79
CA ASP A 171 14.29 -6.49 12.74
C ASP A 171 14.94 -5.39 13.59
N GLN A 172 16.12 -5.66 14.16
CA GLN A 172 16.88 -4.67 14.94
C GLN A 172 17.23 -3.43 14.11
N TYR A 173 17.59 -3.61 12.83
CA TYR A 173 17.89 -2.48 11.97
C TYR A 173 16.65 -1.63 11.71
N ILE A 174 15.53 -2.26 11.34
CA ILE A 174 14.27 -1.57 11.05
C ILE A 174 13.80 -0.81 12.29
N GLU A 175 13.77 -1.45 13.47
CA GLU A 175 13.35 -0.81 14.71
C GLU A 175 14.27 0.35 15.13
N ALA A 176 15.58 0.23 14.93
CA ALA A 176 16.53 1.25 15.37
C ALA A 176 16.68 2.43 14.41
N LYS A 177 16.37 2.24 13.12
CA LYS A 177 16.67 3.21 12.05
C LYS A 177 15.47 3.71 11.29
N LEU A 178 14.41 2.92 11.19
CA LEU A 178 13.28 3.18 10.30
C LEU A 178 11.95 3.34 11.04
N LEU A 179 11.88 3.10 12.36
CA LEU A 179 10.68 3.30 13.18
C LEU A 179 10.93 4.30 14.32
#